data_AF-A0A4Y7TIN9-F1
#
_entry.id   AF-A0A4Y7TIN9-F1
#
_cell.length_a   1.000
_cell.length_b   1.000
_cell.length_c   1.000
_cell.angle_alpha   90.00
_cell.angle_beta   90.00
_cell.angle_gamma   90.00
#
_symmetry.space_group_name_H-M   'P 1'
#
loop_
_entity.id
_entity.type
_entity.pdbx_description
1 polymer ?
#
loop_
_entity_poly.entity_id
_entity_poly.type
_entity_poly.pdbx_seq_one_letter_code
_entity_poly.pdbx_strand_id
1 'polypeptide(L)'
;MDLSHSLCSNEPPSPSEIPALRAAFADLLVQQLELQLRLDEIEEKVRQHAAVLSPVRRVPLEILSDIFTLAVFDTRRSEAQWSSKTMYTYPDTREWVVALSLVCRHWRRAALVTRSFWSQVSVDCALNEVVSRHIAYDKVGTWLSHQDVLPRVLEVGRKHFEATCCEHDDLVCRYEDASFGEILAAGPILDKLVLWLQDPECLQNLLNLS
;
A
#
# COMPACT_ATOMS: atom_id res chain seq x y z
N MET A 1 18.61 -44.30 32.10
CA MET A 1 18.76 -43.75 33.46
C MET A 1 17.37 -43.42 33.92
N ASP A 2 16.88 -44.09 34.97
CA ASP A 2 15.51 -43.89 35.45
C ASP A 2 15.48 -42.64 36.34
N LEU A 3 14.94 -41.54 35.81
CA LEU A 3 14.87 -40.23 36.50
C LEU A 3 13.63 -40.10 37.40
N SER A 4 12.82 -41.15 37.50
CA SER A 4 11.52 -41.11 38.20
C SER A 4 11.66 -40.67 39.67
N HIS A 5 12.72 -41.11 40.36
CA HIS A 5 12.96 -40.75 41.76
C HIS A 5 13.32 -39.26 41.94
N SER A 6 14.15 -38.70 41.06
CA SER A 6 14.57 -37.29 41.11
C SER A 6 13.45 -36.33 40.66
N LEU A 7 12.49 -36.81 39.87
CA LEU A 7 11.31 -36.02 39.47
C LEU A 7 10.23 -35.95 40.57
N CYS A 8 10.32 -36.81 41.59
CA CYS A 8 9.37 -36.88 42.70
C CYS A 8 9.96 -36.51 44.07
N SER A 9 11.26 -36.19 44.14
CA SER A 9 11.97 -35.76 45.36
C SER A 9 12.61 -34.39 45.16
N ASN A 10 12.64 -33.56 46.20
CA ASN A 10 13.34 -32.26 46.20
C ASN A 10 14.83 -32.39 46.58
N GLU A 11 15.39 -33.60 46.65
CA GLU A 11 16.82 -33.80 46.89
C GLU A 11 17.66 -33.31 45.69
N PRO A 12 18.77 -32.57 45.94
CA PRO A 12 19.63 -32.12 44.86
C PRO A 12 20.33 -33.31 44.18
N PRO A 13 20.51 -33.28 42.84
CA PRO A 13 21.19 -34.35 42.12
C PRO A 13 22.63 -34.50 42.59
N SER A 14 23.09 -35.74 42.74
CA SER A 14 24.45 -36.04 43.15
C SER A 14 25.47 -35.55 42.12
N PRO A 15 26.73 -35.24 42.53
CA PRO A 15 27.77 -34.79 41.61
C PRO A 15 28.01 -35.73 40.40
N SER A 16 27.74 -37.03 40.56
CA SER A 16 27.83 -38.05 39.51
C SER A 16 26.67 -38.04 38.51
N GLU A 17 25.49 -37.54 38.89
CA GLU A 17 24.29 -37.49 38.03
C GLU A 17 24.27 -36.22 37.17
N ILE A 18 24.88 -35.13 37.63
CA ILE A 18 24.91 -33.84 36.95
C ILE A 18 25.39 -33.94 35.49
N PRO A 19 26.48 -34.66 35.14
CA PRO A 19 26.93 -34.78 33.75
C PRO A 19 25.90 -35.48 32.86
N ALA A 20 25.27 -36.54 33.36
CA ALA A 20 24.27 -37.31 32.62
C ALA A 20 23.00 -36.48 32.38
N LEU A 21 22.54 -35.75 33.41
CA LEU A 21 21.42 -34.81 33.29
C LEU A 21 21.69 -33.68 32.30
N ARG A 22 22.91 -33.11 32.32
CA ARG A 22 23.33 -32.08 31.35
C ARG A 22 23.36 -32.61 29.92
N ALA A 23 23.86 -33.82 29.72
CA ALA A 23 23.87 -34.47 28.41
C ALA A 23 22.45 -34.73 27.91
N ALA A 24 21.56 -35.25 28.76
CA ALA A 24 20.16 -35.47 28.42
C ALA A 24 19.41 -34.16 28.11
N PHE A 25 19.66 -33.10 28.89
CA PHE A 25 19.09 -31.78 28.62
C PHE A 25 19.59 -31.20 27.29
N ALA A 26 20.89 -31.31 27.00
CA ALA A 26 21.46 -30.86 25.74
C ALA A 26 20.86 -31.65 24.55
N ASP A 27 20.68 -32.95 24.70
CA ASP A 27 20.02 -33.79 23.69
C ASP A 27 18.57 -33.36 23.44
N LEU A 28 17.79 -33.09 24.50
CA LEU A 28 16.43 -32.58 24.37
C LEU A 28 16.37 -31.21 23.69
N LEU A 29 17.34 -30.31 23.94
CA LEU A 29 17.41 -29.02 23.24
C LEU A 29 17.71 -29.20 21.75
N VAL A 30 18.55 -30.17 21.38
CA VAL A 30 18.81 -30.52 19.97
C VAL A 30 17.53 -31.05 19.33
N GLN A 31 16.84 -31.99 19.98
CA GLN A 31 15.57 -32.52 19.49
C GLN A 31 14.50 -31.42 19.34
N GLN A 32 14.42 -30.48 20.28
CA GLN A 32 13.50 -29.34 20.21
C GLN A 32 13.78 -28.48 18.97
N LEU A 33 15.06 -28.18 18.70
CA LEU A 33 15.45 -27.38 17.54
C LEU A 33 15.14 -28.11 16.22
N GLU A 34 15.42 -29.41 16.15
CA GLU A 34 15.11 -30.22 14.97
C GLU A 34 13.61 -30.26 14.67
N LEU A 35 12.77 -30.39 15.70
CA LEU A 35 11.31 -30.38 15.55
C LEU A 35 10.80 -29.01 15.12
N GLN A 36 11.36 -27.92 15.64
CA GLN A 36 11.02 -26.56 15.21
C GLN A 36 11.34 -26.34 13.72
N LEU A 37 12.53 -26.74 13.28
CA LEU A 37 12.91 -26.65 11.86
C LEU A 37 11.98 -27.46 10.96
N ARG A 38 11.58 -28.67 11.38
CA ARG A 38 10.62 -29.49 10.64
C ARG A 38 9.24 -28.86 10.60
N LEU A 39 8.80 -28.23 11.68
CA LEU A 39 7.52 -27.54 11.74
C LEU A 39 7.51 -26.36 10.76
N ASP A 40 8.54 -25.52 10.77
CA ASP A 40 8.69 -24.40 9.83
C ASP A 40 8.67 -24.87 8.38
N GLU A 41 9.35 -25.98 8.07
CA GLU A 41 9.36 -26.56 6.73
C GLU A 41 7.96 -27.04 6.29
N ILE A 42 7.22 -27.68 7.19
CA ILE A 42 5.87 -28.17 6.92
C ILE A 42 4.91 -26.99 6.75
N GLU A 43 5.00 -25.96 7.60
CA GLU A 43 4.16 -24.76 7.51
C GLU A 43 4.37 -24.03 6.18
N GLU A 44 5.61 -23.91 5.72
CA GLU A 44 5.91 -23.32 4.41
C GLU A 44 5.32 -24.17 3.28
N LYS A 45 5.42 -25.50 3.35
CA LYS A 45 4.75 -26.40 2.38
C LYS A 45 3.24 -26.21 2.40
N VAL A 46 2.61 -26.14 3.56
CA VAL A 46 1.16 -25.89 3.68
C VAL A 46 0.79 -24.54 3.06
N ARG A 47 1.55 -23.49 3.35
CA ARG A 47 1.35 -22.15 2.78
C ARG A 47 1.41 -22.16 1.25
N GLN A 48 2.39 -22.85 0.68
CA GLN A 48 2.53 -22.99 -0.78
C GLN A 48 1.34 -23.74 -1.41
N HIS A 49 0.92 -24.86 -0.81
CA HIS A 49 -0.21 -25.63 -1.32
C HIS A 49 -1.55 -24.88 -1.15
N ALA A 50 -1.75 -24.21 -0.01
CA ALA A 50 -2.91 -23.37 0.23
C ALA A 50 -2.97 -22.21 -0.77
N ALA A 51 -1.83 -21.59 -1.08
CA ALA A 51 -1.76 -20.54 -2.10
C ALA A 51 -2.18 -21.06 -3.48
N VAL A 52 -1.78 -22.27 -3.87
CA VAL A 52 -2.18 -22.91 -5.14
C VAL A 52 -3.66 -23.25 -5.16
N LEU A 53 -4.20 -23.74 -4.06
CA LEU A 53 -5.62 -24.12 -3.93
C LEU A 53 -6.54 -22.92 -3.71
N SER A 54 -5.98 -21.73 -3.45
CA SER A 54 -6.72 -20.52 -3.15
C SER A 54 -7.85 -20.29 -4.16
N PRO A 55 -9.11 -20.21 -3.70
CA PRO A 55 -10.26 -19.97 -4.57
C PRO A 55 -10.11 -18.70 -5.41
N VAL A 56 -9.40 -17.68 -4.89
CA VAL A 56 -9.19 -16.40 -5.58
C VAL A 56 -8.49 -16.55 -6.93
N ARG A 57 -7.72 -17.62 -7.14
CA ARG A 57 -7.07 -17.91 -8.43
C ARG A 57 -8.06 -18.32 -9.53
N ARG A 58 -9.25 -18.78 -9.14
CA ARG A 58 -10.33 -19.20 -10.04
C ARG A 58 -11.40 -18.13 -10.22
N VAL A 59 -11.31 -17.03 -9.45
CA VAL A 59 -12.24 -15.91 -9.57
C VAL A 59 -11.97 -15.19 -10.90
N PRO A 60 -13.00 -15.03 -11.76
CA PRO A 60 -12.90 -14.24 -12.98
C PRO A 60 -12.42 -12.82 -12.68
N LEU A 61 -11.75 -12.18 -13.65
CA LEU A 61 -11.20 -10.84 -13.45
C LEU A 61 -12.30 -9.83 -13.12
N GLU A 62 -13.47 -9.98 -13.71
CA GLU A 62 -14.65 -9.13 -13.52
C GLU A 62 -15.13 -9.15 -12.07
N ILE A 63 -15.25 -10.34 -11.49
CA ILE A 63 -15.66 -10.50 -10.09
C ILE A 63 -14.59 -9.95 -9.15
N LEU A 64 -13.32 -10.14 -9.49
CA LEU A 64 -12.22 -9.59 -8.69
C LEU A 64 -12.20 -8.05 -8.78
N SER A 65 -12.50 -7.49 -9.95
CA SER A 65 -12.67 -6.05 -10.16
C SER A 65 -13.84 -5.46 -9.37
N ASP A 66 -14.95 -6.19 -9.26
CA ASP A 66 -16.09 -5.78 -8.42
C ASP A 66 -15.73 -5.80 -6.92
N ILE A 67 -15.04 -6.85 -6.46
CA ILE A 67 -14.54 -6.93 -5.08
C ILE A 67 -13.59 -5.77 -4.79
N PHE A 68 -12.67 -5.48 -5.71
CA PHE A 68 -11.71 -4.38 -5.59
C PHE A 68 -12.41 -3.02 -5.52
N THR A 69 -13.39 -2.80 -6.40
CA THR A 69 -14.25 -1.61 -6.38
C THR A 69 -14.89 -1.45 -5.01
N LEU A 70 -15.56 -2.49 -4.50
CA LEU A 70 -16.23 -2.43 -3.19
C LEU A 70 -15.24 -2.14 -2.06
N ALA A 71 -14.09 -2.82 -2.03
CA ALA A 71 -13.08 -2.65 -0.97
C ALA A 71 -12.49 -1.23 -0.93
N VAL A 72 -12.27 -0.60 -2.10
CA VAL A 72 -11.70 0.75 -2.19
C VAL A 72 -12.75 1.86 -1.99
N PHE A 73 -14.01 1.64 -2.35
CA PHE A 73 -15.07 2.65 -2.14
C PHE A 73 -15.67 2.61 -0.72
N ASP A 74 -15.70 1.46 -0.06
CA ASP A 74 -16.20 1.37 1.31
C ASP A 74 -15.29 2.10 2.31
N THR A 75 -13.97 2.03 2.11
CA THR A 75 -12.99 2.80 2.89
C THR A 75 -13.19 4.31 2.74
N ARG A 76 -13.48 4.81 1.53
CA ARG A 76 -13.80 6.23 1.26
C ARG A 76 -15.07 6.72 1.96
N ARG A 77 -16.11 5.88 2.08
CA ARG A 77 -17.36 6.30 2.78
C ARG A 77 -17.14 6.48 4.27
N SER A 78 -16.24 5.69 4.88
CA SER A 78 -15.91 5.83 6.30
C SER A 78 -15.21 7.16 6.62
N GLU A 79 -14.44 7.73 5.68
CA GLU A 79 -13.77 9.03 5.84
C GLU A 79 -14.76 10.19 5.99
N ALA A 80 -15.88 10.15 5.27
CA ALA A 80 -16.90 11.20 5.34
C ALA A 80 -17.72 11.18 6.65
N GLN A 81 -17.63 10.10 7.43
CA GLN A 81 -18.42 9.89 8.65
C GLN A 81 -17.63 10.03 9.96
N TRP A 82 -16.30 9.89 9.94
CA TRP A 82 -15.46 9.96 11.14
C TRP A 82 -14.42 11.10 11.07
N SER A 83 -14.91 12.34 11.05
CA SER A 83 -14.09 13.53 11.31
C SER A 83 -13.76 13.66 12.82
N SER A 84 -13.16 12.64 13.42
CA SER A 84 -12.74 12.70 14.82
C SER A 84 -11.53 11.80 15.11
N LYS A 85 -10.34 12.41 14.94
CA LYS A 85 -9.20 12.29 15.88
C LYS A 85 -8.46 10.94 15.99
N THR A 86 -8.48 10.09 14.96
CA THR A 86 -7.46 9.05 14.80
C THR A 86 -6.73 9.22 13.47
N MET A 87 -5.42 9.42 13.57
CA MET A 87 -4.46 9.67 12.50
C MET A 87 -4.18 8.38 11.72
N TYR A 88 -5.23 7.75 11.19
CA TYR A 88 -5.09 6.70 10.19
C TYR A 88 -5.50 7.32 8.86
N THR A 89 -4.52 7.88 8.15
CA THR A 89 -4.68 8.22 6.74
C THR A 89 -4.99 6.92 6.01
N TYR A 90 -6.23 6.77 5.54
CA TYR A 90 -6.55 5.66 4.65
C TYR A 90 -5.78 5.86 3.34
N PRO A 91 -5.34 4.78 2.69
CA PRO A 91 -4.64 4.88 1.42
C PRO A 91 -5.55 5.53 0.36
N ASP A 92 -5.04 6.50 -0.40
CA ASP A 92 -5.75 7.00 -1.58
C ASP A 92 -5.95 5.85 -2.59
N THR A 93 -6.90 5.97 -3.52
CA THR A 93 -7.19 4.95 -4.52
C THR A 93 -5.95 4.51 -5.29
N ARG A 94 -5.01 5.43 -5.55
CA ARG A 94 -3.72 5.08 -6.15
C ARG A 94 -2.93 4.09 -5.31
N GLU A 95 -2.84 4.30 -4.00
CA GLU A 95 -2.11 3.41 -3.08
C GLU A 95 -2.77 2.04 -3.02
N TRP A 96 -4.10 1.98 -3.00
CA TRP A 96 -4.83 0.71 -3.11
C TRP A 96 -4.56 -0.02 -4.43
N VAL A 97 -4.58 0.68 -5.57
CA VAL A 97 -4.26 0.08 -6.87
C VAL A 97 -2.85 -0.52 -6.87
N VAL A 98 -1.88 0.18 -6.30
CA VAL A 98 -0.50 -0.31 -6.15
C VAL A 98 -0.47 -1.53 -5.23
N ALA A 99 -1.07 -1.47 -4.06
CA ALA A 99 -1.11 -2.57 -3.10
C ALA A 99 -1.74 -3.83 -3.71
N LEU A 100 -2.90 -3.70 -4.36
CA LEU A 100 -3.58 -4.80 -5.05
C LEU A 100 -2.73 -5.36 -6.19
N SER A 101 -2.01 -4.50 -6.92
CA SER A 101 -1.12 -4.90 -8.03
C SER A 101 0.13 -5.65 -7.58
N LEU A 102 0.54 -5.52 -6.32
CA LEU A 102 1.72 -6.18 -5.76
C LEU A 102 1.42 -7.57 -5.18
N VAL A 103 0.14 -7.95 -5.02
CA VAL A 103 -0.23 -9.26 -4.46
C VAL A 103 0.17 -10.41 -5.39
N CYS A 104 -0.28 -10.39 -6.64
CA CYS A 104 0.10 -11.37 -7.66
C CYS A 104 -0.24 -10.88 -9.08
N ARG A 105 0.22 -11.60 -10.11
CA ARG A 105 -0.08 -11.29 -11.52
C ARG A 105 -1.59 -11.26 -11.84
N HIS A 106 -2.38 -12.13 -11.20
CA HIS A 106 -3.84 -12.18 -11.41
C HIS A 106 -4.53 -10.93 -10.87
N TRP A 107 -4.17 -10.52 -9.65
CA TRP A 107 -4.69 -9.31 -9.01
C TRP A 107 -4.25 -8.05 -9.73
N ARG A 108 -2.99 -7.99 -10.20
CA ARG A 108 -2.53 -6.90 -11.05
C ARG A 108 -3.37 -6.77 -12.31
N ARG A 109 -3.68 -7.87 -12.99
CA ARG A 109 -4.54 -7.84 -14.18
C ARG A 109 -5.95 -7.33 -13.84
N ALA A 110 -6.54 -7.80 -12.74
CA ALA A 110 -7.85 -7.33 -12.29
C ALA A 110 -7.83 -5.83 -11.98
N ALA A 111 -6.86 -5.35 -11.21
CA ALA A 111 -6.72 -3.93 -10.88
C ALA A 111 -6.56 -3.04 -12.14
N LEU A 112 -5.79 -3.50 -13.14
CA LEU A 112 -5.62 -2.78 -14.40
C LEU A 112 -6.92 -2.71 -15.24
N VAL A 113 -7.78 -3.73 -15.20
CA VAL A 113 -9.05 -3.71 -15.94
C VAL A 113 -10.20 -3.08 -15.14
N THR A 114 -10.05 -2.89 -13.83
CA THR A 114 -11.01 -2.18 -12.98
C THR A 114 -11.07 -0.70 -13.36
N ARG A 115 -12.01 -0.33 -14.24
CA ARG A 115 -12.07 1.03 -14.82
C ARG A 115 -12.21 2.14 -13.77
N SER A 116 -12.98 1.90 -12.70
CA SER A 116 -13.22 2.88 -11.61
C SER A 116 -11.96 3.30 -10.88
N PHE A 117 -10.87 2.52 -10.96
CA PHE A 117 -9.59 2.90 -10.39
C PHE A 117 -8.89 3.99 -11.19
N TRP A 118 -9.18 4.09 -12.48
CA TRP A 118 -8.51 5.01 -13.40
C TRP A 118 -9.34 6.26 -13.70
N SER A 119 -10.60 6.32 -13.22
CA SER A 119 -11.50 7.46 -13.45
C SER A 119 -11.14 8.71 -12.65
N GLN A 120 -10.41 8.56 -11.55
CA GLN A 120 -9.99 9.68 -10.72
C GLN A 120 -8.51 9.54 -10.35
N VAL A 121 -7.77 10.63 -10.47
CA VAL A 121 -6.41 10.73 -9.95
C VAL A 121 -6.30 12.00 -9.11
N SER A 122 -5.88 11.83 -7.86
CA SER A 122 -5.55 12.92 -6.96
C SER A 122 -4.03 13.00 -6.84
N VAL A 123 -3.49 14.18 -7.02
CA VAL A 123 -2.07 14.46 -6.92
C VAL A 123 -1.85 15.44 -5.79
N ASP A 124 -1.31 14.93 -4.68
CA ASP A 124 -0.93 15.78 -3.57
C ASP A 124 0.39 16.51 -3.89
N CYS A 125 0.38 17.82 -3.68
CA CYS A 125 1.58 18.67 -3.78
C CYS A 125 2.52 18.51 -2.58
N ALA A 126 2.06 17.88 -1.49
CA ALA A 126 2.85 17.61 -0.30
C ALA A 126 3.58 16.26 -0.39
N LEU A 127 4.72 16.26 -1.08
CA LEU A 127 5.75 15.25 -0.79
C LEU A 127 6.73 15.88 0.19
N ASN A 128 6.79 15.28 1.38
CA ASN A 128 7.70 15.57 2.49
C ASN A 128 9.03 16.19 2.03
N GLU A 129 9.50 17.17 2.79
CA GLU A 129 10.67 18.06 2.60
C GLU A 129 11.98 17.41 2.13
N VAL A 130 12.07 16.07 2.05
CA VAL A 130 13.33 15.34 1.87
C VAL A 130 13.45 14.57 0.55
N VAL A 131 12.38 14.14 -0.15
CA VAL A 131 12.58 13.16 -1.27
C VAL A 131 11.81 13.36 -2.59
N SER A 132 10.88 14.31 -2.78
CA SER A 132 10.34 14.52 -4.15
C SER A 132 9.89 15.94 -4.45
N ARG A 133 10.78 16.66 -5.14
CA ARG A 133 10.57 18.03 -5.63
C ARG A 133 9.67 18.14 -6.86
N HIS A 134 9.24 17.03 -7.47
CA HIS A 134 8.45 17.08 -8.70
C HIS A 134 7.27 16.12 -8.66
N ILE A 135 6.11 16.63 -9.08
CA ILE A 135 4.99 15.79 -9.47
C ILE A 135 5.35 15.19 -10.82
N ALA A 136 5.30 13.86 -10.94
CA ALA A 136 5.50 13.17 -12.22
C ALA A 136 4.23 13.28 -13.07
N TYR A 137 4.00 14.45 -13.67
CA TYR A 137 2.82 14.74 -14.49
C TYR A 137 2.74 13.81 -15.71
N ASP A 138 3.86 13.42 -16.31
CA ASP A 138 3.95 12.37 -17.35
C ASP A 138 3.17 11.09 -16.98
N LYS A 139 3.28 10.66 -15.71
CA LYS A 139 2.55 9.50 -15.18
C LYS A 139 1.07 9.79 -14.97
N VAL A 140 0.71 11.02 -14.63
CA VAL A 140 -0.69 11.47 -14.52
C VAL A 140 -1.35 11.43 -15.89
N GLY A 141 -0.68 11.95 -16.93
CA GLY A 141 -1.15 11.85 -18.32
C GLY A 141 -1.33 10.39 -18.76
N THR A 142 -0.36 9.54 -18.44
CA THR A 142 -0.45 8.09 -18.71
C THR A 142 -1.63 7.43 -17.98
N TRP A 143 -1.85 7.78 -16.71
CA TRP A 143 -2.96 7.28 -15.90
C TRP A 143 -4.31 7.67 -16.50
N LEU A 144 -4.46 8.96 -16.82
CA LEU A 144 -5.67 9.48 -17.42
C LEU A 144 -5.94 8.87 -18.79
N SER A 145 -4.90 8.52 -19.54
CA SER A 145 -5.02 7.90 -20.87
C SER A 145 -5.45 6.43 -20.84
N HIS A 146 -5.54 5.80 -19.67
CA HIS A 146 -5.72 4.36 -19.57
C HIS A 146 -7.12 3.87 -20.01
N GLN A 147 -8.17 4.72 -20.06
CA GLN A 147 -9.53 4.29 -20.42
C GLN A 147 -10.36 5.39 -21.11
N ASP A 148 -11.16 5.02 -22.11
CA ASP A 148 -11.95 5.96 -22.95
C ASP A 148 -13.38 6.24 -22.50
N VAL A 149 -13.93 5.51 -21.51
CA VAL A 149 -15.39 5.42 -21.32
C VAL A 149 -15.89 5.99 -19.97
N LEU A 150 -15.01 6.29 -19.02
CA LEU A 150 -15.43 6.82 -17.71
C LEU A 150 -15.14 8.31 -17.58
N PRO A 151 -15.93 9.03 -16.77
CA PRO A 151 -15.63 10.40 -16.41
C PRO A 151 -14.22 10.51 -15.83
N ARG A 152 -13.38 11.36 -16.40
CA ARG A 152 -12.00 11.59 -15.96
C ARG A 152 -11.96 12.78 -15.02
N VAL A 153 -11.54 12.52 -13.79
CA VAL A 153 -11.41 13.52 -12.74
C VAL A 153 -9.94 13.67 -12.37
N LEU A 154 -9.41 14.87 -12.54
CA LEU A 154 -8.07 15.23 -12.09
C LEU A 154 -8.20 16.20 -10.91
N GLU A 155 -7.64 15.82 -9.77
CA GLU A 155 -7.51 16.68 -8.60
C GLU A 155 -6.02 16.97 -8.37
N VAL A 156 -5.63 18.25 -8.34
CA VAL A 156 -4.25 18.67 -8.10
C VAL A 156 -4.21 19.62 -6.91
N GLY A 157 -3.35 19.31 -5.94
CA GLY A 157 -3.16 20.10 -4.73
C GLY A 157 -3.51 19.36 -3.45
N ARG A 158 -3.28 20.01 -2.31
CA ARG A 158 -3.41 19.39 -0.98
C ARG A 158 -4.83 19.56 -0.43
N LYS A 159 -5.44 18.46 0.03
CA LYS A 159 -6.76 18.48 0.72
C LYS A 159 -6.70 19.07 2.14
N HIS A 160 -5.51 19.16 2.74
CA HIS A 160 -5.29 19.60 4.11
C HIS A 160 -4.59 20.97 4.17
N PHE A 161 -5.26 21.92 4.83
CA PHE A 161 -5.15 23.38 4.76
C PHE A 161 -3.83 24.06 5.22
N GLU A 162 -2.73 23.34 5.48
CA GLU A 162 -1.62 23.92 6.26
C GLU A 162 -0.25 24.00 5.59
N ALA A 163 -0.05 23.44 4.39
CA ALA A 163 1.21 23.65 3.67
C ALA A 163 0.96 24.33 2.35
N THR A 164 1.78 25.33 2.07
CA THR A 164 1.63 26.11 0.87
C THR A 164 2.44 25.57 -0.28
N CYS A 165 1.81 25.51 -1.46
CA CYS A 165 2.53 25.15 -2.67
C CYS A 165 3.54 26.24 -3.10
N CYS A 166 3.50 27.43 -2.47
CA CYS A 166 4.20 28.63 -2.93
C CYS A 166 4.82 29.56 -1.85
N GLU A 167 4.72 29.33 -0.53
CA GLU A 167 5.23 30.30 0.48
C GLU A 167 6.73 30.20 0.83
N HIS A 168 7.56 29.58 0.00
CA HIS A 168 9.01 29.69 0.20
C HIS A 168 9.65 30.33 -1.04
N ASP A 169 10.38 31.41 -0.82
CA ASP A 169 11.04 32.26 -1.83
C ASP A 169 11.95 31.50 -2.82
N ASP A 170 12.23 30.21 -2.57
CA ASP A 170 13.03 29.32 -3.41
C ASP A 170 12.23 28.20 -4.11
N LEU A 171 10.90 28.15 -3.98
CA LEU A 171 10.06 27.11 -4.56
C LEU A 171 9.29 27.60 -5.79
N VAL A 172 9.66 27.05 -6.95
CA VAL A 172 8.90 27.17 -8.20
C VAL A 172 7.48 26.69 -7.97
N CYS A 173 6.50 27.50 -8.40
CA CYS A 173 5.09 27.13 -8.32
C CYS A 173 4.88 25.80 -9.06
N ARG A 174 4.27 24.81 -8.40
CA ARG A 174 4.06 23.48 -9.01
C ARG A 174 3.08 23.48 -10.19
N TYR A 175 2.34 24.57 -10.34
CA TYR A 175 1.48 24.81 -11.49
C TYR A 175 2.25 25.38 -12.69
N GLU A 176 3.49 25.86 -12.53
CA GLU A 176 4.41 26.29 -13.61
C GLU A 176 5.09 25.11 -14.34
N ASP A 177 4.82 23.88 -13.92
CA ASP A 177 5.38 22.70 -14.56
C ASP A 177 4.83 22.55 -15.99
N ALA A 178 5.72 22.59 -16.98
CA ALA A 178 5.37 22.49 -18.39
C ALA A 178 4.60 21.19 -18.72
N SER A 179 4.93 20.08 -18.05
CA SER A 179 4.21 18.81 -18.26
C SER A 179 2.78 18.87 -17.71
N PHE A 180 2.49 19.72 -16.72
CA PHE A 180 1.12 19.97 -16.30
C PHE A 180 0.34 20.75 -17.36
N GLY A 181 0.94 21.81 -17.90
CA GLY A 181 0.38 22.57 -19.03
C GLY A 181 0.08 21.67 -20.24
N GLU A 182 1.01 20.78 -20.60
CA GLU A 182 0.83 19.81 -21.68
C GLU A 182 -0.36 18.86 -21.45
N ILE A 183 -0.59 18.40 -20.21
CA ILE A 183 -1.75 17.56 -19.90
C ILE A 183 -3.05 18.33 -20.07
N LEU A 184 -3.08 19.61 -19.69
CA LEU A 184 -4.28 20.43 -19.84
C LEU A 184 -4.53 20.82 -21.30
N ALA A 185 -3.48 21.09 -22.07
CA ALA A 185 -3.58 21.56 -23.45
C ALA A 185 -3.74 20.42 -24.47
N ALA A 186 -3.00 19.33 -24.31
CA ALA A 186 -2.92 18.22 -25.27
C ALA A 186 -3.26 16.85 -24.68
N GLY A 187 -3.55 16.79 -23.37
CA GLY A 187 -3.95 15.55 -22.71
C GLY A 187 -5.40 15.16 -22.98
N PRO A 188 -5.85 14.06 -22.35
CA PRO A 188 -7.21 13.58 -22.52
C PRO A 188 -8.25 14.55 -21.95
N ILE A 189 -9.44 14.58 -22.55
CA ILE A 189 -10.56 15.40 -22.09
C ILE A 189 -10.92 15.00 -20.65
N LEU A 190 -10.97 16.00 -19.78
CA LEU A 190 -11.37 15.86 -18.38
C LEU A 190 -12.84 16.26 -18.23
N ASP A 191 -13.61 15.41 -17.56
CA ASP A 191 -14.99 15.72 -17.15
C ASP A 191 -15.01 16.66 -15.94
N LYS A 192 -13.96 16.59 -15.12
CA LYS A 192 -13.80 17.45 -13.94
C LYS A 192 -12.33 17.71 -13.65
N LEU A 193 -11.97 18.98 -13.55
CA LEU A 193 -10.68 19.45 -13.04
C LEU A 193 -10.91 20.15 -11.70
N VAL A 194 -10.19 19.73 -10.66
CA VAL A 194 -10.19 20.39 -9.35
C VAL A 194 -8.78 20.85 -9.04
N LEU A 195 -8.62 22.16 -8.89
CA LEU A 195 -7.35 22.78 -8.52
C LEU A 195 -7.50 23.36 -7.13
N TRP A 196 -6.62 22.96 -6.22
CA TRP A 196 -6.52 23.57 -4.90
C TRP A 196 -5.46 24.66 -4.96
N LEU A 197 -5.91 25.87 -5.29
CA LEU A 197 -5.08 27.07 -5.38
C LEU A 197 -5.16 27.83 -4.06
N GLN A 198 -4.02 28.32 -3.59
CA GLN A 198 -3.96 29.15 -2.38
C GLN A 198 -3.88 30.63 -2.70
N ASP A 199 -3.22 30.98 -3.81
CA ASP A 199 -3.06 32.36 -4.27
C ASP A 199 -3.60 32.52 -5.71
N PRO A 200 -4.30 33.63 -6.03
CA PRO A 200 -4.65 33.99 -7.40
C PRO A 200 -3.49 33.96 -8.41
N GLU A 201 -2.27 34.27 -8.00
CA GLU A 201 -1.07 34.21 -8.87
C GLU A 201 -0.82 32.80 -9.41
N CYS A 202 -1.15 31.76 -8.64
CA CYS A 202 -1.03 30.37 -9.10
C CYS A 202 -1.92 30.09 -10.32
N LEU A 203 -3.13 30.69 -10.35
CA LEU A 203 -4.01 30.57 -11.51
C LEU A 203 -3.42 31.31 -12.71
N GLN A 204 -2.87 32.50 -12.49
CA GLN A 204 -2.27 33.28 -13.56
C GLN A 204 -1.06 32.56 -14.18
N ASN A 205 -0.21 31.95 -13.35
CA ASN A 205 0.95 31.19 -13.82
C ASN A 205 0.51 29.96 -14.62
N LEU A 206 -0.57 29.29 -14.20
CA LEU A 206 -1.16 28.18 -14.95
C LEU A 206 -1.70 28.63 -16.32
N LEU A 207 -2.41 29.76 -16.38
CA LEU A 207 -2.95 30.30 -17.62
C LEU A 207 -1.86 30.80 -18.59
N ASN A 208 -0.68 31.13 -18.07
CA ASN A 208 0.46 31.55 -18.90
C ASN A 208 1.19 30.37 -19.58
N LEU A 209 0.85 29.11 -19.25
CA LEU A 209 1.44 27.90 -19.84
C LEU A 209 0.66 27.37 -21.05
N SER A 210 -0.58 27.79 -21.23
CA SER A 210 -1.48 27.39 -22.34
C SER A 210 -1.36 28.33 -23.53
#